data_AF-A0A2A4U8I8-F1
#
_entry.id   AF-A0A2A4U8I8-F1
#
_cell.length_a   1.000
_cell.length_b   1.000
_cell.length_c   1.000
_cell.angle_alpha   90.00
_cell.angle_beta   90.00
_cell.angle_gamma   90.00
#
_symmetry.space_group_name_H-M   'P 1'
#
loop_
_entity.id
_entity.type
_entity.pdbx_description
1 polymer ?
#
loop_
_entity_poly.entity_id
_entity_poly.type
_entity_poly.pdbx_seq_one_letter_code
_entity_poly.pdbx_strand_id
1 'polypeptide(L)' 'MHISLTPTLEASIKNKVNSGLYNNASEVIREALRFMNEHDTLVEQMKLNHLRQAVSLGADQAE' A
#
# COMPACT_ATOMS: atom_id res chain seq x y z
N MET A 1 18.14 -14.16 0.17
CA MET A 1 16.86 -14.50 0.82
C MET A 1 15.83 -14.76 -0.27
N HIS A 2 15.08 -15.86 -0.21
CA HIS A 2 14.03 -16.17 -1.18
C HIS A 2 12.67 -15.88 -0.54
N ILE A 3 11.88 -15.01 -1.16
CA ILE A 3 10.54 -14.64 -0.70
C ILE A 3 9.57 -15.11 -1.79
N SER A 4 8.61 -15.95 -1.41
CA SER A 4 7.55 -16.35 -2.33
C SER A 4 6.52 -15.24 -2.45
N LEU A 5 6.15 -14.91 -3.68
CA LEU A 5 5.14 -13.90 -3.99
C LEU A 5 3.92 -14.58 -4.59
N THR A 6 2.75 -13.96 -4.42
CA THR A 6 1.56 -14.37 -5.18
C THR A 6 1.77 -14.02 -6.66
N PRO A 7 1.10 -14.72 -7.60
CA PRO A 7 1.26 -14.47 -9.02
C PRO A 7 1.01 -13.00 -9.42
N THR A 8 0.03 -12.35 -8.77
CA THR A 8 -0.29 -10.93 -9.00
C THR A 8 0.85 -10.00 -8.58
N LEU A 9 1.47 -10.26 -7.42
CA LEU A 9 2.59 -9.46 -6.94
C LEU A 9 3.83 -9.66 -7.82
N GLU A 10 4.09 -10.90 -8.22
CA GLU A 10 5.19 -11.21 -9.15
C GLU A 10 5.01 -10.49 -10.49
N ALA A 11 3.80 -10.51 -11.06
CA ALA A 11 3.49 -9.80 -12.30
C ALA A 11 3.69 -8.29 -12.16
N SER A 12 3.25 -7.69 -11.05
CA SER A 12 3.45 -6.26 -10.76
C SER A 12 4.93 -5.88 -10.71
N ILE A 13 5.75 -6.68 -10.00
CA ILE A 13 7.20 -6.46 -9.92
C ILE A 13 7.85 -6.61 -11.29
N LYS A 14 7.51 -7.66 -12.05
CA LYS A 14 8.02 -7.86 -13.42
C LYS A 14 7.71 -6.67 -14.32
N ASN A 15 6.48 -6.14 -14.27
CA ASN A 15 6.09 -4.96 -15.05
C ASN A 15 6.92 -3.72 -14.70
N LYS A 16 7.20 -3.50 -13.40
CA LYS A 16 8.03 -2.37 -12.93
C LYS A 16 9.49 -2.48 -13.36
N VAL A 17 10.05 -3.69 -13.38
CA VAL A 17 11.41 -3.92 -13.89
C VAL A 17 11.44 -3.75 -15.41
N ASN A 18 10.47 -4.33 -16.13
CA ASN A 18 10.38 -4.26 -17.59
C ASN A 18 10.16 -2.83 -18.12
N SER A 19 9.62 -1.93 -17.30
CA SER A 19 9.51 -0.51 -17.69
C SER A 19 10.85 0.22 -17.69
N GLY A 20 11.94 -0.41 -17.23
CA GLY A 20 13.28 0.20 -17.13
C GLY A 20 13.43 1.18 -15.97
N LEU A 21 12.42 1.31 -15.10
CA LEU A 21 12.49 2.21 -13.93
C LEU A 21 13.34 1.61 -12.80
N TYR A 22 13.43 0.28 -12.76
CA TYR A 22 14.19 -0.47 -11.76
C TYR A 22 15.06 -1.52 -12.43
N ASN A 23 16.25 -1.75 -11.88
CA ASN A 23 17.20 -2.72 -12.44
C ASN A 23 16.84 -4.16 -12.07
N ASN A 24 16.18 -4.36 -10.92
CA ASN A 24 15.85 -5.69 -10.41
C ASN A 24 14.67 -5.67 -9.43
N ALA A 25 14.12 -6.86 -9.17
CA ALA A 25 13.01 -7.04 -8.22
C ALA A 25 13.33 -6.58 -6.79
N SER A 26 14.59 -6.73 -6.34
CA SER A 26 14.96 -6.32 -4.99
C SER A 26 14.93 -4.81 -4.80
N GLU A 27 15.19 -4.01 -5.83
CA GLU A 27 14.99 -2.55 -5.79
C GLU A 27 13.52 -2.19 -5.63
N VAL A 28 12.65 -2.79 -6.45
CA VAL A 28 11.18 -2.57 -6.36
C VAL A 28 10.68 -2.88 -4.95
N ILE A 29 11.09 -4.03 -4.39
CA ILE A 29 10.66 -4.45 -3.04
C ILE A 29 11.19 -3.50 -1.97
N ARG A 30 12.46 -3.10 -2.03
CA ARG A 30 13.05 -2.16 -1.05
C ARG A 30 12.34 -0.81 -1.07
N GLU A 31 12.03 -0.29 -2.25
CA GLU A 31 11.35 0.99 -2.37
C GLU A 31 9.89 0.90 -1.89
N ALA A 32 9.18 -0.17 -2.23
CA ALA A 32 7.83 -0.41 -1.74
C ALA A 32 7.79 -0.51 -0.20
N LEU A 33 8.74 -1.23 0.41
CA LEU A 33 8.85 -1.33 1.87
C LEU A 33 9.18 0.03 2.52
N ARG A 34 10.09 0.81 1.92
CA ARG A 34 10.41 2.16 2.39
C ARG A 34 9.18 3.05 2.35
N PHE A 35 8.47 3.07 1.22
CA PHE A 35 7.24 3.83 1.07
C PHE A 35 6.20 3.45 2.13
N MET A 36 5.98 2.16 2.34
CA MET A 36 5.04 1.69 3.37
C MET A 36 5.44 2.16 4.76
N ASN A 37 6.72 2.04 5.14
CA ASN A 37 7.19 2.49 6.45
C ASN A 37 7.08 4.01 6.63
N GLU A 38 7.41 4.80 5.60
CA GLU A 38 7.33 6.27 5.66
C GLU A 38 5.89 6.78 5.74
N HIS A 39 4.93 6.04 5.19
CA HIS A 39 3.54 6.47 5.08
C HIS A 39 2.57 5.72 6.01
N ASP A 40 3.07 4.82 6.86
CA ASP A 40 2.20 3.96 7.68
C ASP A 40 1.26 4.77 8.58
N THR A 41 1.82 5.76 9.30
CA THR A 41 1.05 6.68 10.15
C THR A 41 0.07 7.52 9.35
N LEU A 42 0.45 7.96 8.15
CA LEU A 42 -0.45 8.74 7.28
C LEU A 42 -1.64 7.89 6.84
N VAL A 43 -1.40 6.65 6.43
CA VAL A 43 -2.43 5.70 6.01
C VAL A 43 -3.36 5.36 7.17
N GLU A 44 -2.83 5.14 8.37
CA GLU A 44 -3.62 4.91 9.57
C GLU A 44 -4.52 6.12 9.89
N GLN A 45 -3.96 7.33 9.85
CA GLN A 45 -4.72 8.56 10.10
C GLN A 45 -5.85 8.75 9.07
N MET A 46 -5.58 8.47 7.79
CA MET A 46 -6.58 8.53 6.72
C MET A 46 -7.72 7.54 6.96
N LYS A 47 -7.41 6.29 7.31
CA LYS A 47 -8.41 5.26 7.64
C LYS A 47 -9.25 5.67 8.83
N LEU A 48 -8.63 6.20 9.89
CA LEU A 48 -9.32 6.64 11.10
C LEU A 48 -10.25 7.82 10.81
N ASN A 49 -9.79 8.80 10.04
CA ASN A 49 -10.61 9.95 9.67
C ASN A 49 -11.82 9.51 8.82
N HIS A 50 -11.62 8.59 7.88
CA HIS A 50 -12.71 8.03 7.09
C HIS A 50 -13.74 7.29 7.96
N LEU A 51 -13.26 6.47 8.90
CA LEU A 51 -14.14 5.75 9.83
C LEU A 51 -14.96 6.73 10.70
N ARG A 52 -14.32 7.77 11.24
CA ARG A 52 -15.00 8.80 12.04
C ARG A 52 -16.10 9.49 11.24
N GLN A 53 -15.84 9.82 9.98
CA GLN A 53 -16.84 10.42 9.10
C GLN A 53 -18.03 9.48 8.86
N ALA A 54 -17.77 8.20 8.58
CA ALA A 54 -18.81 7.22 8.37
C ALA A 54 -19.67 7.00 9.63
N VAL A 55 -19.04 6.96 10.81
CA VAL A 55 -19.73 6.84 12.10
C VAL A 55 -20.58 8.07 12.40
N SER A 56 -20.06 9.29 12.17
CA SER A 56 -20.82 10.53 12.35
C SER A 56 -22.08 10.53 11.48
N LEU A 57 -21.94 10.19 10.20
CA LEU A 57 -23.08 10.13 9.28
C LEU A 57 -24.13 9.11 9.73
N GLY A 58 -23.70 7.94 10.25
CA GLY A 58 -24.62 6.96 10.80
C GLY A 58 -25.29 7.40 12.10
N ALA A 59 -24.61 8.19 12.94
CA ALA A 59 -25.17 8.76 14.16
C ALA A 59 -26.25 9.82 13.84
N ASP A 60 -25.94 10.72 12.90
CA ASP A 60 -26.88 11.76 12.43
C ASP A 60 -28.14 11.16 11.80
N GLN A 61 -28.05 9.96 11.23
CA GLN A 61 -29.20 9.23 10.65
C GLN A 61 -30.07 8.52 11.69
N ALA A 62 -29.55 8.29 12.89
CA ALA A 62 -30.23 7.58 13.97
C ALA A 62 -30.99 8.52 14.92
N GLU A 63 -30.76 9.83 14.81
CA GLU A 63 -31.50 10.91 15.47
C GLU A 63 -32.75 11.31 14.68
#